data_AF-A0A2D7GAU7-F1
#
_entry.id   AF-A0A2D7GAU7-F1
#
_cell.length_a   1.000
_cell.length_b   1.000
_cell.length_c   1.000
_cell.angle_alpha   90.00
_cell.angle_beta   90.00
_cell.angle_gamma   90.00
#
_symmetry.space_group_name_H-M   'P 1'
#
loop_
_entity.id
_entity.type
_entity.pdbx_description
1 polymer ?
#
loop_
_entity_poly.entity_id
_entity_poly.type
_entity_poly.pdbx_seq_one_letter_code
_entity_poly.pdbx_strand_id
1 'polypeptide(L)'
;MTFFLSVASIFLFVLLCASLYFNYKFGKTIVEVQSSLEESLDVLDQNYVSISQVLEKPVFFDSLEVRQVIEDIKKSRDAVLYVANTLVGPFDKAGEQENKEDPS
;
A
#
# COMPACT_ATOMS: atom_id res chain seq x y z
N MET A 1 48.41 7.94 11.02
CA MET A 1 47.43 6.83 11.07
C MET A 1 46.13 7.25 11.75
N THR A 2 46.18 7.89 12.93
CA THR A 2 45.00 8.38 13.68
C THR A 2 44.21 9.50 12.97
N PHE A 3 44.87 10.45 12.32
CA PHE A 3 44.20 11.53 11.57
C PHE A 3 43.35 11.02 10.39
N PHE A 4 43.81 9.97 9.71
CA PHE A 4 43.06 9.34 8.62
C PHE A 4 41.79 8.64 9.15
N LEU A 5 41.91 7.94 10.29
CA LEU A 5 40.78 7.29 10.96
C LEU A 5 39.74 8.30 11.43
N SER A 6 40.15 9.46 11.97
CA SER A 6 39.20 10.50 12.40
C SER A 6 38.43 11.12 11.24
N VAL A 7 39.08 11.38 10.11
CA VAL A 7 38.41 11.94 8.91
C VAL A 7 37.41 10.93 8.33
N ALA A 8 37.79 9.65 8.23
CA ALA A 8 36.91 8.60 7.76
C ALA A 8 35.67 8.44 8.66
N SER A 9 35.84 8.55 9.98
CA SER A 9 34.73 8.48 10.95
C SER A 9 33.73 9.62 10.79
N ILE A 10 34.20 10.86 10.59
CA ILE A 10 33.32 12.02 10.36
C ILE A 10 32.54 11.86 9.04
N PHE A 11 33.20 11.39 7.98
CA PHE A 11 32.54 11.15 6.70
C PHE A 11 31.43 10.09 6.81
N LEU A 12 31.71 8.99 7.53
CA LEU A 12 30.73 7.94 7.81
C LEU A 12 29.54 8.48 8.61
N PHE A 13 29.80 9.38 9.57
CA PHE A 13 28.75 10.03 10.36
C PHE A 13 27.83 10.91 9.50
N VAL A 14 28.38 11.68 8.57
CA VAL A 14 27.58 12.49 7.63
C VAL A 14 26.73 11.60 6.71
N LEU A 15 27.31 10.51 6.19
CA LEU A 15 26.57 9.52 5.40
C LEU A 15 25.44 8.87 6.21
N LEU A 16 25.67 8.58 7.49
CA LEU A 16 24.66 8.03 8.39
C LEU A 16 23.49 9.02 8.56
N CYS A 17 23.78 10.31 8.83
CA CYS A 17 22.76 11.34 8.95
C CYS A 17 21.95 11.51 7.66
N ALA A 18 22.61 11.50 6.50
CA ALA A 18 21.94 11.55 5.21
C ALA A 18 21.02 10.34 5.01
N SER A 19 21.52 9.14 5.30
CA SER A 19 20.73 7.91 5.22
C SER A 19 19.48 7.95 6.11
N LEU A 20 19.62 8.38 7.36
CA LEU A 20 18.49 8.52 8.30
C LEU A 20 17.44 9.50 7.78
N TYR A 21 17.87 10.64 7.22
CA TYR A 21 16.97 11.62 6.64
C TYR A 21 16.17 11.05 5.46
N PHE A 22 16.84 10.33 4.55
CA PHE A 22 16.15 9.67 3.43
C PHE A 22 15.19 8.59 3.91
N ASN A 23 15.58 7.74 4.86
CA ASN A 23 14.70 6.70 5.42
C ASN A 23 13.42 7.29 6.03
N TYR A 24 13.55 8.35 6.83
CA TYR A 24 12.39 9.02 7.40
C TYR A 24 11.47 9.61 6.31
N LYS A 25 12.06 10.24 5.29
CA LYS A 25 11.30 10.80 4.17
C LYS A 25 10.54 9.71 3.40
N PHE A 26 11.20 8.59 3.10
CA PHE A 26 10.56 7.46 2.41
C PHE A 26 9.45 6.83 3.24
N GLY A 27 9.69 6.63 4.55
CA GLY A 27 8.67 6.12 5.46
C GLY A 27 7.41 6.97 5.46
N LYS A 28 7.56 8.30 5.54
CA LYS A 28 6.41 9.22 5.47
C LYS A 28 5.65 9.12 4.14
N THR A 29 6.37 9.08 3.01
CA THR A 29 5.73 8.96 1.69
C THR A 29 4.99 7.63 1.54
N ILE A 30 5.50 6.54 2.08
CA ILE A 30 4.82 5.23 2.03
C ILE A 30 3.49 5.28 2.80
N VAL A 31 3.48 5.86 4.00
CA VAL A 31 2.24 6.02 4.78
C VAL A 31 1.21 6.87 4.04
N GLU A 32 1.64 7.95 3.39
CA GLU A 32 0.74 8.80 2.60
C GLU A 32 0.16 8.07 1.40
N VAL A 33 0.97 7.28 0.69
CA VAL A 33 0.51 6.42 -0.42
C VAL A 33 -0.49 5.37 0.08
N GLN A 34 -0.26 4.78 1.25
CA GLN A 34 -1.20 3.83 1.86
C GLN A 34 -2.57 4.47 2.11
N SER A 35 -2.60 5.66 2.71
CA SER A 35 -3.87 6.37 2.97
C SER A 35 -4.61 6.74 1.68
N SER A 36 -3.90 7.22 0.65
CA SER A 36 -4.52 7.52 -0.65
C SER A 36 -5.07 6.28 -1.36
N LEU A 37 -4.43 5.12 -1.16
CA LEU A 37 -4.90 3.87 -1.72
C LEU A 37 -6.18 3.38 -1.01
N GLU A 38 -6.24 3.47 0.31
CA GLU A 38 -7.43 3.15 1.11
C GLU A 38 -8.62 4.03 0.70
N GLU A 39 -8.42 5.35 0.58
CA GLU A 39 -9.45 6.28 0.11
C GLU A 39 -9.93 5.93 -1.32
N SER A 40 -9.00 5.54 -2.21
CA SER A 40 -9.35 5.12 -3.57
C SER A 40 -10.18 3.83 -3.60
N LEU A 41 -9.92 2.89 -2.69
CA LEU A 41 -10.70 1.66 -2.57
C LEU A 41 -12.11 1.94 -2.04
N ASP A 42 -12.25 2.83 -1.04
CA ASP A 42 -13.56 3.24 -0.53
C ASP A 42 -14.44 3.87 -1.62
N VAL A 43 -13.86 4.76 -2.43
CA VAL A 43 -14.56 5.39 -3.58
C VAL A 43 -14.94 4.33 -4.62
N LEU A 44 -14.08 3.36 -4.87
CA LEU A 44 -14.35 2.29 -5.83
C LEU A 44 -15.49 1.38 -5.37
N ASP A 45 -15.54 1.03 -4.09
CA ASP A 45 -16.64 0.24 -3.51
C ASP A 45 -17.95 1.04 -3.49
N GLN A 46 -17.91 2.35 -3.19
CA GLN A 46 -19.10 3.21 -3.29
C GLN A 46 -19.65 3.27 -4.72
N ASN A 47 -18.76 3.41 -5.71
CA ASN A 47 -19.15 3.38 -7.11
C ASN A 47 -19.72 2.02 -7.51
N TYR A 48 -19.15 0.91 -7.02
CA TYR A 48 -19.69 -0.42 -7.24
C TYR A 48 -21.11 -0.57 -6.68
N VAL A 49 -21.38 -0.06 -5.47
CA VAL A 49 -22.72 -0.06 -4.86
C VAL A 49 -23.70 0.76 -5.68
N SER A 50 -23.31 1.96 -6.10
CA SER A 50 -24.13 2.84 -6.95
C SER A 50 -24.49 2.16 -8.28
N ILE A 51 -23.52 1.52 -8.92
CA ILE A 51 -23.73 0.76 -10.15
C ILE A 51 -24.67 -0.42 -9.90
N SER A 52 -24.47 -1.18 -8.82
CA SER A 52 -25.34 -2.29 -8.46
C SER A 52 -26.80 -1.86 -8.24
N GLN A 53 -27.03 -0.71 -7.60
CA GLN A 53 -28.37 -0.16 -7.37
C GLN A 53 -29.06 0.28 -8.68
N VAL A 54 -28.31 0.85 -9.62
CA VAL A 54 -28.85 1.23 -10.94
C VAL A 54 -29.22 -0.01 -11.74
N LEU A 55 -28.43 -1.07 -11.61
CA LEU A 55 -28.60 -2.32 -12.36
C LEU A 55 -29.78 -3.15 -11.85
N GLU A 56 -30.10 -3.15 -10.55
CA GLU A 56 -31.27 -3.83 -9.96
C GLU A 56 -32.63 -3.46 -10.59
N LYS A 57 -32.70 -2.46 -11.49
CA LYS A 57 -33.86 -2.26 -12.35
C LYS A 57 -34.04 -3.45 -13.29
N PRO A 58 -35.21 -4.12 -13.29
CA PRO A 58 -35.42 -5.44 -13.89
C PRO A 58 -35.21 -5.53 -15.41
N VAL A 59 -35.00 -4.39 -16.08
CA VAL A 59 -34.83 -4.31 -17.55
C VAL A 59 -33.36 -4.44 -17.97
N PHE A 60 -32.38 -4.22 -17.07
CA PHE A 60 -30.94 -4.21 -17.41
C PHE A 60 -30.15 -5.41 -16.87
N PHE A 61 -30.71 -6.21 -15.96
CA PHE A 61 -30.00 -7.35 -15.34
C PHE A 61 -29.85 -8.58 -16.25
N ASP A 62 -30.64 -8.64 -17.33
CA ASP A 62 -30.65 -9.75 -18.29
C ASP A 62 -29.67 -9.56 -19.46
N SER A 63 -29.02 -8.39 -19.60
CA SER A 63 -28.03 -8.19 -20.65
C SER A 63 -26.65 -8.71 -20.23
N LEU A 64 -26.02 -9.48 -21.11
CA LEU A 64 -24.68 -10.03 -20.91
C LEU A 64 -23.64 -8.91 -20.75
N GLU A 65 -23.84 -7.79 -21.46
CA GLU A 65 -22.99 -6.61 -21.44
C GLU A 65 -22.92 -5.99 -20.03
N VAL A 66 -24.04 -5.95 -19.31
CA VAL A 66 -24.09 -5.41 -17.95
C VAL A 66 -23.29 -6.28 -16.98
N ARG A 67 -23.41 -7.62 -17.10
CA ARG A 67 -22.65 -8.56 -16.26
C ARG A 67 -21.15 -8.47 -16.51
N GLN A 68 -20.74 -8.30 -17.76
CA GLN A 68 -19.33 -8.08 -18.11
C GLN A 68 -18.77 -6.82 -17.46
N VAL A 69 -19.50 -5.70 -17.53
CA VAL A 69 -19.04 -4.44 -16.91
C VAL A 69 -18.90 -4.58 -15.39
N ILE A 70 -19.81 -5.28 -14.72
CA ILE A 70 -19.69 -5.56 -13.27
C ILE A 70 -18.43 -6.40 -12.98
N GLU A 71 -18.16 -7.42 -13.79
CA GLU A 71 -17.00 -8.29 -13.63
C GLU A 71 -15.68 -7.52 -13.85
N ASP A 72 -15.64 -6.62 -14.84
CA ASP A 72 -14.48 -5.78 -15.12
C ASP A 72 -14.21 -4.79 -13.98
N ILE A 73 -15.25 -4.21 -13.37
CA ILE A 73 -15.10 -3.35 -12.19
C ILE A 73 -14.55 -4.14 -10.99
N LYS A 74 -15.04 -5.37 -10.78
CA LYS A 74 -14.48 -6.25 -9.73
C LYS A 74 -13.00 -6.54 -9.98
N LYS A 75 -12.62 -6.87 -11.21
CA LYS A 75 -11.22 -7.09 -11.58
C LYS A 75 -10.36 -5.86 -11.34
N SER A 76 -10.86 -4.67 -11.67
CA SER A 76 -10.16 -3.41 -11.36
C SER A 76 -9.94 -3.22 -9.86
N ARG A 77 -10.96 -3.46 -9.04
CA ARG A 77 -10.84 -3.40 -7.58
C ARG A 77 -9.84 -4.42 -7.04
N ASP A 78 -9.93 -5.66 -7.49
CA ASP A 78 -9.05 -6.74 -7.03
C ASP A 78 -7.59 -6.47 -7.42
N ALA A 79 -7.34 -5.83 -8.58
CA ALA A 79 -6.00 -5.38 -8.98
C ALA A 79 -5.46 -4.27 -8.06
N VAL A 80 -6.30 -3.32 -7.64
CA VAL A 80 -5.91 -2.28 -6.68
C VAL A 80 -5.63 -2.89 -5.30
N LEU A 81 -6.45 -3.85 -4.85
CA LEU A 81 -6.22 -4.60 -3.61
C LEU A 81 -4.92 -5.43 -3.66
N TYR A 82 -4.57 -5.99 -4.81
CA TYR A 82 -3.29 -6.68 -4.98
C TYR A 82 -2.11 -5.73 -4.81
N VAL A 83 -2.18 -4.53 -5.39
CA VAL A 83 -1.15 -3.49 -5.22
C VAL A 83 -1.07 -3.06 -3.75
N ALA A 84 -2.22 -2.87 -3.09
CA ALA A 84 -2.30 -2.57 -1.66
C ALA A 84 -1.56 -3.62 -0.82
N ASN A 85 -1.91 -4.89 -1.01
CA ASN A 85 -1.33 -6.00 -0.27
C ASN A 85 0.16 -6.22 -0.56
N THR A 86 0.60 -5.90 -1.80
CA THR A 86 2.02 -5.98 -2.17
C THR A 86 2.83 -4.85 -1.53
N LEU A 87 2.23 -3.66 -1.45
CA LEU A 87 2.86 -2.50 -0.81
C LEU A 87 2.87 -2.64 0.70
N VAL A 88 1.79 -3.10 1.33
CA VAL A 88 1.61 -3.11 2.79
C VAL A 88 2.05 -4.43 3.43
N GLY A 89 1.83 -5.57 2.76
CA GLY A 89 2.13 -6.90 3.29
C GLY A 89 3.57 -7.11 3.81
N PRO A 90 4.60 -6.49 3.21
CA PRO A 90 5.96 -6.50 3.78
C PRO A 90 6.12 -5.67 5.05
N PHE A 91 5.32 -4.60 5.25
CA PHE A 91 5.39 -3.74 6.44
C PHE A 91 4.63 -4.32 7.63
N ASP A 92 3.45 -4.92 7.41
CA ASP A 92 2.68 -5.57 8.49
C ASP A 92 3.38 -6.84 9.01
N LYS A 93 3.96 -7.65 8.12
CA LYS A 93 4.70 -8.86 8.52
C LYS A 93 6.00 -8.59 9.28
N ALA A 94 6.57 -7.40 9.14
CA ALA A 94 7.76 -7.00 9.90
C ALA A 94 7.44 -6.70 11.37
N GLY A 95 6.19 -6.33 11.71
CA GLY A 95 5.74 -6.13 13.09
C GLY A 95 5.40 -7.43 13.84
N GLU A 96 5.10 -8.53 13.11
CA GLU A 96 4.73 -9.81 13.72
C GLU A 96 5.93 -10.73 14.04
N GLN A 97 7.12 -10.45 13.51
CA GLN A 97 8.31 -11.27 13.79
C GLN A 97 9.00 -10.91 15.11
N GLU A 98 8.72 -9.75 15.73
CA GLU A 98 9.26 -9.38 17.05
C GLU A 98 8.55 -10.07 18.23
N ASN A 99 7.40 -10.73 18.01
CA ASN A 99 6.59 -11.38 19.07
C ASN A 99 6.53 -12.90 18.94
N LYS A 100 7.63 -13.54 18.50
CA LYS A 100 7.77 -15.02 18.49
C LYS A 100 9.15 -15.51 18.96
N GLU A 101 9.83 -14.75 19.82
CA GLU A 101 10.99 -15.24 20.58
C GLU A 101 10.74 -15.09 22.09
N ASP A 102 9.75 -15.81 22.63
CA ASP A 102 9.79 -16.49 23.95
C ASP A 102 8.46 -17.26 24.11
N PRO A 103 8.49 -18.60 24.18
CA PRO A 103 8.33 -19.19 25.51
C PRO A 103 9.26 -20.39 25.72
N SER A 104 10.18 -20.21 26.67
CA SER A 104 10.61 -21.15 27.74
C SER A 104 11.09 -22.56 27.35
#